data_AF-A0A346M7S7-F1
#
_entry.id   AF-A0A346M7S7-F1
#
_cell.length_a   1.000
_cell.length_b   1.000
_cell.length_c   1.000
_cell.angle_alpha   90.00
_cell.angle_beta   90.00
_cell.angle_gamma   90.00
#
_symmetry.space_group_name_H-M   'P 1'
#
loop_
_entity.id
_entity.type
_entity.pdbx_description
1 polymer ?
#
loop_
_entity_poly.entity_id
_entity_poly.type
_entity_poly.pdbx_seq_one_letter_code
_entity_poly.pdbx_strand_id
1 'polypeptide(L)'
;PDFERESLSSDEQDHYLDALLSSQLALAKMVCSDSPFAGALRKRLLVLQRVFYALSNKYHDKGKVKQQQHSPESSSGSTDVHSVSERPRSSTDALIEMGVRTGLSLLFALLRQSWMMPASGPGLSLCNDVIHTAIEVVSSLPPLSLANESKIPPMGLDCLSQVTTFLKGVTIPNSGADTLGRRLASELLLGLAAQRGSLRYLLEWIEMA
;
A
#
# COMPACT_ATOMS: atom_id res chain seq x y z
N PRO A 1 28.45 42.98 46.39
CA PRO A 1 27.20 42.24 46.66
C PRO A 1 27.34 40.82 46.08
N ASP A 2 27.87 39.91 46.91
CA ASP A 2 27.82 38.49 46.61
C ASP A 2 26.36 38.05 46.71
N PHE A 3 25.77 37.66 45.58
CA PHE A 3 24.47 37.01 45.59
C PHE A 3 24.67 35.61 46.18
N GLU A 4 24.50 35.46 47.50
CA GLU A 4 24.28 34.15 48.10
C GLU A 4 22.99 33.60 47.51
N ARG A 5 23.13 32.60 46.62
CA ARG A 5 22.00 31.94 45.98
C ARG A 5 21.36 31.05 47.06
N GLU A 6 20.25 31.51 47.64
CA GLU A 6 19.46 30.75 48.62
C GLU A 6 19.21 29.34 48.09
N SER A 7 19.46 28.33 48.93
CA SER A 7 19.27 26.93 48.56
C SER A 7 17.78 26.65 48.37
N LEU A 8 17.40 26.28 47.14
CA LEU A 8 16.02 25.97 46.75
C LEU A 8 15.38 24.95 47.69
N SER A 9 14.15 25.21 48.11
CA SER A 9 13.34 24.24 48.87
C SER A 9 13.12 22.97 48.06
N SER A 10 12.91 21.83 48.73
CA SER A 10 12.60 20.56 48.06
C SER A 10 11.39 20.69 47.13
N ASP A 11 10.35 21.41 47.56
CA ASP A 11 9.13 21.64 46.77
C ASP A 11 9.41 22.45 45.49
N GLU A 12 10.34 23.41 45.56
CA GLU A 12 10.74 24.21 44.39
C GLU A 12 11.57 23.37 43.43
N GLN A 13 12.46 22.51 43.94
CA GLN A 13 13.25 21.58 43.12
C GLN A 13 12.34 20.60 42.37
N ASP A 14 11.36 20.00 43.04
CA ASP A 14 10.39 19.10 42.42
C ASP A 14 9.55 19.83 41.36
N HIS A 15 9.10 21.06 41.66
CA HIS A 15 8.39 21.89 40.69
C HIS A 15 9.24 22.18 39.43
N TYR A 16 10.51 22.52 39.60
CA TYR A 16 11.42 22.75 38.47
C TYR A 16 11.71 21.47 37.68
N LEU A 17 11.80 20.32 38.36
CA LEU A 17 11.99 19.03 37.73
C LEU A 17 10.77 18.67 36.87
N ASP A 18 9.56 18.82 37.40
CA ASP A 18 8.32 18.61 36.65
C ASP A 18 8.16 19.58 35.47
N ALA A 19 8.51 20.86 35.66
CA ALA A 19 8.53 21.85 34.58
C ALA A 19 9.54 21.47 33.49
N LEU A 20 10.73 20.99 33.88
CA LEU A 20 11.74 20.54 32.93
C LEU A 20 11.27 19.29 32.17
N LEU A 21 10.76 18.27 32.87
CA LEU A 21 10.26 17.05 32.23
C LEU A 21 9.10 17.32 31.28
N SER A 22 8.14 18.15 31.69
CA SER A 22 7.02 18.55 30.83
C SER A 22 7.50 19.32 29.60
N SER A 23 8.47 20.23 29.74
CA SER A 23 9.07 20.94 28.60
C SER A 23 9.80 20.01 27.64
N GLN A 24 10.56 19.04 28.15
CA GLN A 24 11.30 18.05 27.35
C GLN A 24 10.34 17.11 26.62
N LEU A 25 9.28 16.68 27.29
CA LEU A 25 8.22 15.87 26.68
C LEU A 25 7.48 16.65 25.59
N ALA A 26 7.20 17.94 25.80
CA ALA A 26 6.59 18.80 24.79
C ALA A 26 7.51 18.98 23.57
N LEU A 27 8.81 19.20 23.80
CA LEU A 27 9.81 19.29 22.74
C LEU A 27 9.93 17.98 21.97
N ALA A 28 10.00 16.84 22.65
CA ALA A 28 10.05 15.53 22.02
C ALA A 28 8.82 15.29 21.12
N LYS A 29 7.61 15.61 21.61
CA LYS A 29 6.38 15.53 20.80
C LYS A 29 6.45 16.42 19.56
N MET A 30 6.92 17.66 19.71
CA MET A 30 7.08 18.60 18.60
C MET A 30 8.05 18.04 17.54
N VAL A 31 9.25 17.65 17.96
CA VAL A 31 10.28 17.10 17.06
C VAL A 31 9.80 15.84 16.36
N CYS A 32 9.15 14.92 17.09
CA CYS A 32 8.59 13.71 16.48
C CYS A 32 7.50 14.06 15.45
N SER A 33 6.64 15.03 15.75
CA SER A 33 5.55 15.45 14.85
C SER A 33 6.04 16.18 13.60
N ASP A 34 7.19 16.85 13.68
CA ASP A 34 7.79 17.60 12.57
C ASP A 34 8.75 16.75 11.73
N SER A 35 8.94 15.48 12.09
CA SER A 35 9.75 14.54 11.31
C SER A 35 9.16 14.33 9.90
N PRO A 36 9.99 14.13 8.86
CA PRO A 36 9.51 13.87 7.50
C PRO A 36 8.62 12.61 7.43
N PHE A 37 8.93 11.60 8.26
CA PHE A 37 8.13 10.40 8.44
C PHE A 37 6.72 10.74 8.97
N ALA A 38 6.60 11.52 10.04
CA ALA A 38 5.29 11.92 10.58
C ALA A 38 4.46 12.69 9.54
N GLY A 39 5.11 13.56 8.77
CA GLY A 39 4.48 14.28 7.66
C GLY A 39 3.97 13.35 6.55
N ALA A 40 4.77 12.37 6.13
CA ALA A 40 4.40 11.38 5.12
C ALA A 40 3.28 10.44 5.63
N LEU A 41 3.40 9.96 6.87
CA LEU A 41 2.42 9.12 7.53
C LEU A 41 1.06 9.82 7.63
N ARG A 42 1.04 11.09 8.05
CA ARG A 42 -0.20 11.88 8.11
C ARG A 42 -0.86 12.02 6.75
N LYS A 43 -0.09 12.30 5.69
CA LYS A 43 -0.61 12.38 4.32
C LYS A 43 -1.23 11.05 3.88
N ARG A 44 -0.57 9.93 4.15
CA ARG A 44 -1.07 8.58 3.83
C ARG A 44 -2.34 8.22 4.59
N LEU A 45 -2.39 8.49 5.89
CA LEU A 45 -3.59 8.28 6.71
C LEU A 45 -4.78 9.10 6.20
N LEU A 46 -4.55 10.36 5.79
CA LEU A 46 -5.60 11.19 5.19
C LEU A 46 -6.13 10.60 3.88
N VAL A 47 -5.25 10.04 3.03
CA VAL A 47 -5.67 9.35 1.81
C VAL A 47 -6.54 8.14 2.15
N LEU A 48 -6.10 7.28 3.08
CA LEU A 48 -6.91 6.12 3.52
C LEU A 48 -8.25 6.54 4.11
N GLN A 49 -8.27 7.59 4.94
CA GLN A 49 -9.49 8.11 5.52
C GLN A 49 -10.49 8.54 4.44
N ARG A 50 -10.02 9.23 3.40
CA ARG A 50 -10.84 9.64 2.26
C ARG A 50 -11.37 8.44 1.48
N VAL A 51 -10.52 7.45 1.21
CA VAL A 51 -10.92 6.21 0.53
C VAL A 51 -11.96 5.45 1.36
N PHE A 52 -11.72 5.28 2.66
CA PHE A 52 -12.65 4.62 3.58
C PHE A 52 -13.99 5.34 3.62
N TYR A 53 -14.00 6.67 3.73
CA TYR A 53 -15.22 7.47 3.71
C TYR A 53 -15.99 7.31 2.39
N ALA A 54 -15.30 7.37 1.25
CA ALA A 54 -15.93 7.18 -0.06
C ALA A 54 -16.54 5.78 -0.21
N LEU A 55 -15.84 4.74 0.23
CA LEU A 55 -16.33 3.36 0.22
C LEU A 55 -17.51 3.17 1.19
N SER A 56 -17.42 3.72 2.40
CA SER A 56 -18.50 3.69 3.39
C SER A 56 -19.77 4.34 2.84
N ASN A 57 -19.66 5.52 2.24
CA ASN A 57 -20.80 6.18 1.62
C ASN A 57 -21.38 5.39 0.44
N LYS A 58 -20.53 4.78 -0.38
CA LYS A 58 -20.97 4.01 -1.55
C LYS A 58 -21.70 2.71 -1.17
N TYR A 59 -21.25 2.00 -0.14
CA TYR A 59 -21.72 0.64 0.16
C TYR A 59 -22.51 0.52 1.48
N HIS A 60 -22.33 1.43 2.43
CA HIS A 60 -22.93 1.37 3.77
C HIS A 60 -23.95 2.47 4.07
N ASP A 61 -23.97 3.59 3.32
CA ASP A 61 -25.03 4.59 3.45
C ASP A 61 -26.32 4.12 2.75
N LYS A 62 -27.08 3.30 3.47
CA LYS A 62 -28.40 2.80 3.06
C LYS A 62 -29.49 3.90 3.02
N GLY A 63 -29.16 5.14 3.38
CA GLY A 63 -30.12 6.25 3.51
C GLY A 63 -30.46 7.00 2.22
N LYS A 64 -29.72 6.81 1.12
CA LYS A 64 -29.89 7.61 -0.12
C LYS A 64 -29.87 6.84 -1.44
N VAL A 65 -29.98 5.52 -1.44
CA VAL A 65 -30.11 4.72 -2.67
C VAL A 65 -31.52 4.16 -2.80
N LYS A 66 -32.49 5.05 -3.03
CA LYS A 66 -33.63 4.69 -3.87
C LYS A 66 -33.10 4.72 -5.30
N GLN A 67 -33.29 3.62 -6.03
CA GLN A 67 -33.11 3.49 -7.48
C GLN A 67 -31.72 3.08 -7.99
N GLN A 68 -31.33 1.84 -7.69
CA GLN A 68 -30.83 0.90 -8.72
C GLN A 68 -30.83 -0.52 -8.15
N GLN A 69 -32.04 -1.03 -7.89
CA GLN A 69 -32.26 -2.47 -7.79
C GLN A 69 -32.76 -2.93 -9.15
N HIS A 70 -31.88 -3.57 -9.91
CA HIS A 70 -32.31 -4.66 -10.77
C HIS A 70 -31.41 -5.84 -10.46
N SER A 71 -31.96 -6.74 -9.66
CA SER A 71 -31.47 -8.10 -9.47
C SER A 71 -31.47 -8.83 -10.82
N PRO A 72 -30.68 -9.90 -10.93
CA PRO A 72 -31.30 -11.14 -11.33
C PRO A 72 -31.03 -12.25 -10.32
N GLU A 73 -31.95 -13.20 -10.40
CA GLU A 73 -32.27 -14.24 -9.45
C GLU A 73 -31.20 -15.31 -9.24
N SER A 74 -31.39 -15.99 -8.12
CA SER A 74 -30.80 -17.23 -7.64
C SER A 74 -30.67 -18.35 -8.68
N SER A 75 -29.56 -19.08 -8.60
CA SER A 75 -29.59 -20.53 -8.78
C SER A 75 -28.60 -21.19 -7.82
N SER A 76 -29.17 -21.82 -6.79
CA SER A 76 -28.56 -22.86 -5.99
C SER A 76 -28.18 -24.06 -6.86
N GLY A 77 -26.90 -24.41 -6.87
CA GLY A 77 -26.39 -25.64 -7.45
C GLY A 77 -25.25 -26.17 -6.58
N SER A 78 -25.55 -27.18 -5.78
CA SER A 78 -24.56 -28.00 -5.07
C SER A 78 -23.79 -28.84 -6.08
N THR A 79 -22.46 -28.81 -6.05
CA THR A 79 -21.64 -29.94 -6.51
C THR A 79 -20.26 -29.91 -5.83
N ASP A 80 -20.05 -30.97 -5.05
CA ASP A 80 -18.82 -31.71 -4.78
C ASP A 80 -17.55 -31.00 -4.32
N VAL A 81 -17.25 -31.28 -3.04
CA VAL A 81 -15.92 -31.25 -2.43
C VAL A 81 -15.02 -32.21 -3.22
N HIS A 82 -14.31 -31.68 -4.21
CA HIS A 82 -13.19 -32.41 -4.79
C HIS A 82 -12.00 -32.35 -3.83
N SER A 83 -11.81 -33.48 -3.15
CA SER A 83 -10.56 -34.04 -2.64
C SER A 83 -9.31 -33.32 -3.16
N VAL A 84 -8.53 -32.77 -2.23
CA VAL A 84 -7.14 -32.38 -2.43
C VAL A 84 -6.34 -33.64 -2.78
N SER A 85 -6.23 -33.92 -4.08
CA SER A 85 -5.25 -34.83 -4.62
C SER A 85 -4.02 -33.98 -4.93
N GLU A 86 -2.95 -34.13 -4.15
CA GLU A 86 -1.62 -33.73 -4.59
C GLU A 86 -1.29 -34.49 -5.88
N ARG A 87 -1.51 -33.84 -7.03
CA ARG A 87 -1.04 -34.37 -8.30
C ARG A 87 0.44 -34.03 -8.44
N PRO A 88 1.26 -34.95 -8.95
CA PRO A 88 2.66 -34.66 -9.26
C PRO A 88 2.74 -33.48 -10.22
N ARG A 89 3.63 -32.51 -9.95
CA ARG A 89 3.86 -31.31 -10.78
C ARG A 89 3.93 -31.72 -12.26
N SER A 90 2.93 -31.32 -13.04
CA SER A 90 2.88 -31.62 -14.47
C SER A 90 4.02 -30.86 -15.16
N SER A 91 4.67 -31.45 -16.17
CA SER A 91 5.68 -30.76 -16.97
C SER A 91 5.16 -29.46 -17.59
N THR A 92 3.84 -29.36 -17.83
CA THR A 92 3.17 -28.13 -18.26
C THR A 92 3.21 -27.03 -17.20
N ASP A 93 3.05 -27.38 -15.92
CA ASP A 93 3.07 -26.42 -14.81
C ASP A 93 4.46 -25.85 -14.62
N ALA A 94 5.50 -26.68 -14.80
CA ALA A 94 6.89 -26.23 -14.78
C ALA A 94 7.20 -25.25 -15.92
N LEU A 95 6.64 -25.46 -17.11
CA LEU A 95 6.81 -24.53 -18.25
C LEU A 95 6.06 -23.21 -18.01
N ILE A 96 4.84 -23.26 -17.48
CA ILE A 96 4.07 -22.06 -17.11
C ILE A 96 4.82 -21.28 -16.03
N GLU A 97 5.29 -21.96 -14.98
CA GLU A 97 6.06 -21.35 -13.90
C GLU A 97 7.34 -20.70 -14.43
N MET A 98 8.09 -21.39 -15.28
CA MET A 98 9.28 -20.84 -15.92
C MET A 98 8.94 -19.59 -16.75
N GLY A 99 7.89 -19.64 -17.58
CA GLY A 99 7.46 -18.52 -18.41
C GLY A 99 7.04 -17.30 -17.60
N VAL A 100 6.29 -17.51 -16.52
CA VAL A 100 5.83 -16.45 -15.64
C VAL A 100 6.99 -15.82 -14.86
N ARG A 101 7.87 -16.63 -14.26
CA ARG A 101 9.03 -16.13 -13.49
C ARG A 101 10.00 -15.36 -14.38
N THR A 102 10.30 -15.88 -15.56
CA THR A 102 11.20 -15.21 -16.52
C THR A 102 10.55 -13.97 -17.12
N GLY A 103 9.25 -14.01 -17.44
CA GLY A 103 8.50 -12.87 -17.95
C GLY A 103 8.41 -11.73 -16.94
N LEU A 104 8.13 -12.00 -15.66
CA LEU A 104 8.14 -11.00 -14.60
C LEU A 104 9.54 -10.40 -14.41
N SER A 105 10.58 -11.24 -14.40
CA SER A 105 11.97 -10.77 -14.27
C SER A 105 12.36 -9.84 -15.41
N LEU A 106 11.98 -10.19 -16.64
CA LEU A 106 12.19 -9.36 -17.83
C LEU A 106 11.41 -8.05 -17.75
N LEU A 107 10.12 -8.10 -17.37
CA LEU A 107 9.28 -6.92 -17.21
C LEU A 107 9.92 -5.95 -16.21
N PHE A 108 10.33 -6.43 -15.03
CA PHE A 108 10.97 -5.59 -14.02
C PHE A 108 12.28 -4.98 -14.50
N ALA A 109 13.09 -5.73 -15.24
CA ALA A 109 14.32 -5.22 -15.85
C ALA A 109 14.02 -4.11 -16.87
N LEU A 110 13.04 -4.30 -17.74
CA LEU A 110 12.63 -3.31 -18.74
C LEU A 110 12.06 -2.04 -18.12
N LEU A 111 11.23 -2.16 -17.08
CA LEU A 111 10.71 -1.01 -16.36
C LEU A 111 11.84 -0.19 -15.71
N ARG A 112 12.78 -0.87 -15.02
CA ARG A 112 13.98 -0.22 -14.45
C ARG A 112 14.83 0.47 -15.51
N GLN A 113 15.09 -0.22 -16.61
CA GLN A 113 15.86 0.32 -17.72
C GLN A 113 15.16 1.55 -18.34
N SER A 114 13.84 1.51 -18.50
CA SER A 114 13.06 2.61 -19.05
C SER A 114 13.14 3.89 -18.22
N TRP A 115 13.32 3.80 -16.90
CA TRP A 115 13.52 4.98 -16.05
C TRP A 115 14.98 5.48 -16.05
N MET A 116 15.95 4.60 -16.29
CA MET A 116 17.37 4.96 -16.35
C MET A 116 17.78 5.57 -17.69
N MET A 117 17.07 5.24 -18.77
CA MET A 117 17.34 5.80 -20.09
C MET A 117 16.81 7.25 -20.15
N PRO A 118 17.57 8.22 -20.68
CA PRO A 118 17.02 9.54 -20.95
C PRO A 118 15.82 9.42 -21.90
N ALA A 119 14.70 10.04 -21.52
CA ALA A 119 13.48 10.01 -22.30
C ALA A 119 13.77 10.44 -23.74
N SER A 120 13.42 9.59 -24.72
CA SER A 120 13.71 9.80 -26.14
C SER A 120 12.82 10.89 -26.79
N GLY A 121 12.29 11.81 -25.99
CA GLY A 121 11.36 12.86 -26.36
C GLY A 121 10.51 13.31 -25.17
N PRO A 122 9.84 14.47 -25.25
CA PRO A 122 8.95 14.92 -24.20
C PRO A 122 7.76 13.95 -24.05
N GLY A 123 7.59 13.35 -22.87
CA GLY A 123 6.35 12.64 -22.49
C GLY A 123 6.26 11.14 -22.79
N LEU A 124 7.31 10.50 -23.32
CA LEU A 124 7.30 9.05 -23.59
C LEU A 124 8.05 8.29 -22.48
N SER A 125 7.34 7.96 -21.41
CA SER A 125 7.84 7.07 -20.37
C SER A 125 7.02 5.77 -20.38
N LEU A 126 7.41 4.82 -21.24
CA LEU A 126 6.75 3.51 -21.38
C LEU A 126 6.44 2.87 -20.02
N CYS A 127 7.36 3.00 -19.07
CA CYS A 127 7.17 2.47 -17.73
C CYS A 127 5.93 3.05 -17.01
N ASN A 128 5.76 4.37 -17.07
CA ASN A 128 4.63 5.03 -16.42
C ASN A 128 3.31 4.65 -17.12
N ASP A 129 3.31 4.49 -18.44
CA ASP A 129 2.13 4.04 -19.21
C ASP A 129 1.72 2.61 -18.81
N VAL A 130 2.71 1.72 -18.63
CA VAL A 130 2.46 0.34 -18.17
C VAL A 130 1.86 0.32 -16.76
N ILE A 131 2.41 1.11 -15.82
CA ILE A 131 1.87 1.17 -14.45
C ILE A 131 0.48 1.81 -14.46
N HIS A 132 0.26 2.85 -15.25
CA HIS A 132 -1.06 3.49 -15.40
C HIS A 132 -2.11 2.50 -15.90
N THR A 133 -1.77 1.74 -16.94
CA THR A 133 -2.64 0.68 -17.47
C THR A 133 -2.97 -0.36 -16.39
N ALA A 134 -1.97 -0.76 -15.58
CA ALA A 134 -2.20 -1.67 -14.47
C ALA A 134 -3.15 -1.09 -13.39
N ILE A 135 -3.05 0.21 -13.10
CA ILE A 135 -3.99 0.91 -12.19
C ILE A 135 -5.42 0.88 -12.74
N GLU A 136 -5.61 1.15 -14.04
CA GLU A 136 -6.92 1.10 -14.68
C GLU A 136 -7.52 -0.31 -14.59
N VAL A 137 -6.73 -1.33 -14.89
CA VAL A 137 -7.16 -2.73 -14.76
C VAL A 137 -7.58 -3.04 -13.32
N VAL A 138 -6.74 -2.73 -12.32
CA VAL A 138 -7.05 -2.98 -10.89
C VAL A 138 -8.29 -2.21 -10.43
N SER A 139 -8.51 -1.00 -10.96
CA SER A 139 -9.67 -0.17 -10.66
C SER A 139 -10.96 -0.67 -11.31
N SER A 140 -10.84 -1.38 -12.43
CA SER A 140 -11.98 -2.00 -13.14
C SER A 140 -12.47 -3.29 -12.47
N LEU A 141 -11.65 -3.92 -11.62
CA LEU A 141 -12.01 -5.15 -10.92
C LEU A 141 -13.17 -4.90 -9.94
N PRO A 142 -14.13 -5.85 -9.82
CA PRO A 142 -15.11 -5.83 -8.74
C PRO A 142 -14.42 -5.67 -7.38
N PRO A 143 -15.01 -4.92 -6.43
CA PRO A 143 -14.41 -4.75 -5.10
C PRO A 143 -14.11 -6.09 -4.44
N LEU A 144 -12.96 -6.18 -3.77
CA LEU A 144 -12.51 -7.38 -3.04
C LEU A 144 -12.24 -8.59 -3.95
N SER A 145 -11.97 -8.36 -5.24
CA SER A 145 -11.68 -9.44 -6.20
C SER A 145 -10.49 -10.32 -5.79
N LEU A 146 -9.53 -9.76 -5.04
CA LEU A 146 -8.33 -10.46 -4.58
C LEU A 146 -8.37 -10.80 -3.08
N ALA A 147 -9.51 -10.63 -2.41
CA ALA A 147 -9.61 -10.78 -0.96
C ALA A 147 -9.60 -12.25 -0.51
N ASN A 148 -10.10 -13.15 -1.36
CA ASN A 148 -10.12 -14.57 -1.07
C ASN A 148 -8.91 -15.28 -1.68
N GLU A 149 -7.80 -15.28 -0.93
CA GLU A 149 -6.54 -15.88 -1.38
C GLU A 149 -6.64 -17.37 -1.69
N SER A 150 -7.58 -18.12 -1.09
CA SER A 150 -7.77 -19.55 -1.40
C SER A 150 -8.31 -19.80 -2.81
N LYS A 151 -8.93 -18.79 -3.43
CA LYS A 151 -9.38 -18.84 -4.84
C LYS A 151 -8.28 -18.44 -5.82
N ILE A 152 -7.14 -17.94 -5.34
CA ILE A 152 -6.01 -17.53 -6.16
C ILE A 152 -5.03 -18.70 -6.23
N PRO A 153 -4.63 -19.16 -7.43
CA PRO A 153 -3.62 -20.21 -7.56
C PRO A 153 -2.32 -19.81 -6.84
N PRO A 154 -1.56 -20.76 -6.25
CA PRO A 154 -0.30 -20.47 -5.56
C PRO A 154 0.67 -19.61 -6.39
N MET A 155 0.80 -19.91 -7.68
CA MET A 155 1.61 -19.11 -8.61
C MET A 155 1.13 -17.66 -8.73
N GLY A 156 -0.19 -17.42 -8.69
CA GLY A 156 -0.77 -16.08 -8.72
C GLY A 156 -0.46 -15.28 -7.45
N LEU A 157 -0.46 -15.94 -6.28
CA LEU A 157 -0.04 -15.33 -5.02
C LEU A 157 1.45 -14.96 -5.04
N ASP A 158 2.30 -15.85 -5.57
CA ASP A 158 3.74 -15.59 -5.75
C ASP A 158 3.98 -14.40 -6.70
N CYS A 159 3.21 -14.31 -7.79
CA CYS A 159 3.27 -13.17 -8.71
C CYS A 159 2.88 -11.85 -8.02
N LEU A 160 1.77 -11.85 -7.28
CA LEU A 160 1.33 -10.67 -6.53
C LEU A 160 2.38 -10.23 -5.50
N SER A 161 3.04 -11.20 -4.83
CA SER A 161 4.13 -10.93 -3.89
C SER A 161 5.34 -10.28 -4.58
N GLN A 162 5.76 -10.82 -5.72
CA GLN A 162 6.89 -10.28 -6.50
C GLN A 162 6.60 -8.88 -7.04
N VAL A 163 5.40 -8.66 -7.59
CA VAL A 163 4.95 -7.34 -8.07
C VAL A 163 4.90 -6.34 -6.91
N THR A 164 4.35 -6.73 -5.76
CA THR A 164 4.31 -5.88 -4.55
C THR A 164 5.72 -5.49 -4.10
N THR A 165 6.63 -6.46 -4.06
CA THR A 165 8.03 -6.24 -3.67
C THR A 165 8.76 -5.30 -4.64
N PHE A 166 8.55 -5.51 -5.95
CA PHE A 166 9.10 -4.63 -6.98
C PHE A 166 8.60 -3.19 -6.83
N LEU A 167 7.28 -3.00 -6.72
CA LEU A 167 6.68 -1.67 -6.58
C LEU A 167 7.10 -0.97 -5.29
N LYS A 168 7.22 -1.70 -4.17
CA LYS A 168 7.79 -1.16 -2.92
C LYS A 168 9.20 -0.62 -3.17
N GLY A 169 10.05 -1.39 -3.87
CA GLY A 169 11.38 -0.95 -4.30
C GLY A 169 11.37 0.29 -5.18
N VAL A 170 10.36 0.45 -6.05
CA VAL A 170 10.18 1.65 -6.89
C VAL A 170 9.84 2.88 -6.05
N THR A 171 9.04 2.76 -4.99
CA THR A 171 8.60 3.91 -4.18
C THR A 171 9.72 4.56 -3.35
N ILE A 172 10.84 3.87 -3.14
CA ILE A 172 11.98 4.34 -2.34
C ILE A 172 12.69 5.51 -3.04
N PRO A 173 13.09 6.57 -2.30
CA PRO A 173 13.95 7.62 -2.86
C PRO A 173 15.28 7.00 -3.35
N ASN A 174 15.69 7.32 -4.58
CA ASN A 174 16.86 6.76 -5.28
C ASN A 174 16.66 5.39 -5.95
N SER A 175 15.41 4.94 -6.16
CA SER A 175 15.10 3.72 -6.94
C SER A 175 15.46 3.80 -8.43
N GLY A 176 15.81 4.99 -8.93
CA GLY A 176 15.97 5.29 -10.36
C GLY A 176 14.66 5.69 -11.03
N ALA A 177 13.50 5.44 -10.42
CA ALA A 177 12.21 5.89 -10.95
C ALA A 177 12.01 7.39 -10.79
N ASP A 178 11.35 7.99 -11.77
CA ASP A 178 10.95 9.40 -11.75
C ASP A 178 9.83 9.67 -10.73
N THR A 179 9.58 10.95 -10.42
CA THR A 179 8.57 11.32 -9.40
C THR A 179 7.17 10.82 -9.76
N LEU A 180 6.82 10.79 -11.04
CA LEU A 180 5.55 10.26 -11.51
C LEU A 180 5.48 8.74 -11.33
N GLY A 181 6.51 8.00 -11.74
CA GLY A 181 6.58 6.54 -11.56
C GLY A 181 6.50 6.12 -10.11
N ARG A 182 7.17 6.84 -9.19
CA ARG A 182 7.03 6.58 -7.74
C ARG A 182 5.61 6.79 -7.23
N ARG A 183 4.94 7.85 -7.71
CA ARG A 183 3.53 8.11 -7.37
C ARG A 183 2.63 7.01 -7.91
N LEU A 184 2.73 6.65 -9.19
CA LEU A 184 1.92 5.60 -9.79
C LEU A 184 2.15 4.24 -9.11
N ALA A 185 3.40 3.90 -8.79
CA ALA A 185 3.69 2.67 -8.04
C ALA A 185 3.00 2.66 -6.67
N SER A 186 3.01 3.79 -5.95
CA SER A 186 2.30 3.91 -4.67
C SER A 186 0.79 3.80 -4.83
N GLU A 187 0.22 4.33 -5.91
CA GLU A 187 -1.21 4.27 -6.23
C GLU A 187 -1.64 2.84 -6.58
N LEU A 188 -0.87 2.15 -7.42
CA LEU A 188 -1.11 0.75 -7.77
C LEU A 188 -1.04 -0.16 -6.54
N LEU A 189 -0.06 0.05 -5.65
CA LEU A 189 0.04 -0.69 -4.39
C LEU A 189 -1.19 -0.46 -3.50
N LEU A 190 -1.72 0.77 -3.43
CA LEU A 190 -2.94 1.06 -2.68
C LEU A 190 -4.16 0.36 -3.29
N GLY A 191 -4.27 0.37 -4.62
CA GLY A 191 -5.33 -0.33 -5.35
C GLY A 191 -5.30 -1.84 -5.11
N LEU A 192 -4.11 -2.46 -5.16
CA LEU A 192 -3.92 -3.87 -4.84
C LEU A 192 -4.27 -4.19 -3.38
N ALA A 193 -3.84 -3.35 -2.43
CA ALA A 193 -4.19 -3.52 -1.02
C ALA A 193 -5.71 -3.45 -0.79
N ALA A 194 -6.39 -2.50 -1.45
CA ALA A 194 -7.84 -2.40 -1.40
C ALA A 194 -8.54 -3.63 -1.99
N GLN A 195 -8.06 -4.17 -3.11
CA GLN A 195 -8.62 -5.37 -3.73
C GLN A 195 -8.39 -6.65 -2.90
N ARG A 196 -7.31 -6.72 -2.12
CA ARG A 196 -7.05 -7.83 -1.20
C ARG A 196 -7.81 -7.71 0.14
N GLY A 197 -8.40 -6.56 0.44
CA GLY A 197 -9.48 -6.43 1.43
C GLY A 197 -9.13 -6.66 2.91
N SER A 198 -7.85 -6.89 3.25
CA SER A 198 -7.41 -7.09 4.63
C SER A 198 -6.61 -5.90 5.13
N LEU A 199 -6.78 -5.57 6.42
CA LEU A 199 -6.08 -4.48 7.09
C LEU A 199 -4.55 -4.60 6.95
N ARG A 200 -4.02 -5.83 6.96
CA ARG A 200 -2.57 -6.07 6.84
C ARG A 200 -1.95 -5.38 5.62
N TYR A 201 -2.63 -5.40 4.47
CA TYR A 201 -2.10 -4.80 3.24
C TYR A 201 -2.15 -3.28 3.25
N LEU A 202 -3.18 -2.71 3.90
CA LEU A 202 -3.28 -1.27 4.09
C LEU A 202 -2.20 -0.78 5.04
N LEU A 203 -1.90 -1.54 6.10
CA LEU A 203 -0.80 -1.23 7.02
C LEU A 203 0.57 -1.34 6.33
N GLU A 204 0.79 -2.39 5.54
CA GLU A 204 2.01 -2.50 4.72
C GLU A 204 2.16 -1.34 3.73
N TRP A 205 1.06 -0.83 3.18
CA TRP A 205 1.08 0.36 2.33
C TRP A 205 1.41 1.63 3.13
N ILE A 206 0.86 1.77 4.34
CA ILE A 206 1.19 2.89 5.23
C ILE A 206 2.67 2.86 5.61
N GLU A 207 3.24 1.69 5.90
CA GLU A 207 4.62 1.52 6.37
C GLU A 207 5.67 2.12 5.43
N MET A 208 5.41 2.21 4.12
CA MET A 208 6.39 2.80 3.19
C MET A 208 6.55 4.34 3.34
N ALA A 209 5.93 4.96 4.37
CA ALA A 209 5.90 6.40 4.63
C ALA A 209 7.28 6.96 4.97
#